data_AF-A0A3D2KCR0-F1
#
_entry.id   AF-A0A3D2KCR0-F1
#
_cell.length_a   1.000
_cell.length_b   1.000
_cell.length_c   1.000
_cell.angle_alpha   90.00
_cell.angle_beta   90.00
_cell.angle_gamma   90.00
#
_symmetry.space_group_name_H-M   'P 1'
#
loop_
_entity.id
_entity.type
_entity.pdbx_description
1 polymer ?
#
loop_
_entity_poly.entity_id
_entity_poly.type
_entity_poly.pdbx_seq_one_letter_code
_entity_poly.pdbx_strand_id
1 'polypeptide(L)'
;MGNMDYSNIDNFTDDQKREITQGEQIGLDVSVYAKPEFLAIQMREIRVGMLEHLPVQWYAKPEYDWFQMEEIRKGLEQGLDIQIYADPKISFEVMRQMRKGLEDSLDLSQCRNLPAGILRELRKARKDHIDIDGYILIRDMMRSS
;
A
#
# COMPACT_ATOMS: atom_id res chain seq x y z
N MET A 1 24.31 -15.41 16.50
CA MET A 1 24.84 -15.17 15.13
C MET A 1 24.38 -16.34 14.27
N GLY A 2 23.27 -16.17 13.56
CA GLY A 2 22.74 -17.21 12.67
C GLY A 2 23.48 -17.16 11.35
N ASN A 3 24.07 -18.29 10.96
CA ASN A 3 24.70 -18.47 9.66
C ASN A 3 23.61 -18.38 8.58
N MET A 4 23.53 -17.26 7.85
CA MET A 4 22.79 -17.23 6.59
C MET A 4 23.54 -18.09 5.58
N ASP A 5 22.81 -19.00 4.94
CA ASP A 5 23.31 -19.83 3.86
C ASP A 5 23.66 -18.93 2.65
N TYR A 6 24.94 -18.66 2.45
CA TYR A 6 25.48 -17.80 1.40
C TYR A 6 25.27 -18.35 -0.01
N SER A 7 24.67 -19.54 -0.18
CA SER A 7 24.37 -20.14 -1.48
C SER A 7 23.28 -19.42 -2.30
N ASN A 8 22.62 -18.39 -1.74
CA ASN A 8 21.48 -17.72 -2.37
C ASN A 8 21.74 -16.27 -2.83
N ILE A 9 22.97 -15.75 -2.66
CA ILE A 9 23.29 -14.34 -2.98
C ILE A 9 23.31 -14.05 -4.50
N ASP A 10 23.57 -15.06 -5.32
CA ASP A 10 23.60 -14.93 -6.78
C ASP A 10 22.22 -14.65 -7.38
N ASN A 11 21.13 -14.96 -6.65
CA ASN A 11 19.76 -14.73 -7.09
C ASN A 11 19.26 -13.31 -6.86
N PHE A 12 20.08 -12.44 -6.26
CA PHE A 12 19.73 -11.05 -6.01
C PHE A 12 20.46 -10.09 -6.96
N THR A 13 19.73 -9.09 -7.43
CA THR A 13 20.31 -7.93 -8.11
C THR A 13 21.13 -7.09 -7.12
N ASP A 14 22.02 -6.25 -7.65
CA ASP A 14 22.83 -5.35 -6.81
C ASP A 14 21.97 -4.41 -5.96
N ASP A 15 20.81 -3.98 -6.48
CA ASP A 15 19.89 -3.13 -5.72
C ASP A 15 19.19 -3.90 -4.61
N GLN A 16 18.80 -5.17 -4.82
CA GLN A 16 18.28 -6.01 -3.75
C GLN A 16 19.34 -6.25 -2.66
N LYS A 17 20.59 -6.53 -3.06
CA LYS A 17 21.72 -6.69 -2.12
C LYS A 17 21.93 -5.43 -1.27
N ARG A 18 21.85 -4.24 -1.87
CA ARG A 18 21.93 -2.97 -1.12
C ARG A 18 20.85 -2.85 -0.05
N GLU A 19 19.60 -3.19 -0.38
CA GLU A 19 18.50 -3.13 0.59
C GLU A 19 18.65 -4.16 1.72
N ILE A 20 19.15 -5.36 1.41
CA ILE A 20 19.48 -6.39 2.41
C ILE A 20 20.59 -5.89 3.33
N THR A 21 21.73 -5.47 2.79
CA THR A 21 22.86 -4.97 3.57
C THR A 21 22.48 -3.76 4.43
N GLN A 22 21.66 -2.84 3.91
CA GLN A 22 21.16 -1.71 4.69
C GLN A 22 20.36 -2.17 5.91
N GLY A 23 19.46 -3.14 5.76
CA GLY A 23 18.69 -3.67 6.89
C GLY A 23 19.55 -4.40 7.91
N GLU A 24 20.50 -5.21 7.46
CA GLU A 24 21.46 -5.89 8.35
C GLU A 24 22.27 -4.90 9.18
N GLN A 25 22.74 -3.81 8.57
CA GLN A 25 23.52 -2.76 9.25
C GLN A 25 22.76 -2.08 10.38
N ILE A 26 21.44 -1.96 10.26
CA ILE A 26 20.57 -1.39 11.30
C ILE A 26 19.91 -2.47 12.18
N GLY A 27 20.34 -3.73 12.05
CA GLY A 27 19.90 -4.83 12.91
C GLY A 27 18.47 -5.32 12.67
N LEU A 28 17.91 -5.09 11.48
CA LEU A 28 16.60 -5.64 11.12
C LEU A 28 16.70 -7.13 10.76
N ASP A 29 15.62 -7.87 11.02
CA ASP A 29 15.45 -9.23 10.50
C ASP A 29 15.14 -9.18 9.00
N VAL A 30 16.20 -9.18 8.20
CA VAL A 30 16.07 -9.09 6.74
C VAL A 30 15.37 -10.30 6.12
N SER A 31 15.22 -11.43 6.82
CA SER A 31 14.51 -12.60 6.28
C SER A 31 13.04 -12.32 5.91
N VAL A 32 12.47 -11.26 6.47
CA VAL A 32 11.12 -10.77 6.15
C VAL A 32 11.01 -10.36 4.67
N TYR A 33 12.05 -9.72 4.11
CA TYR A 33 12.02 -9.13 2.77
C TYR A 33 13.16 -9.56 1.83
N ALA A 34 14.21 -10.21 2.33
CA ALA A 34 15.33 -10.73 1.56
C ALA A 34 14.93 -11.97 0.76
N LYS A 35 14.01 -11.79 -0.20
CA LYS A 35 13.46 -12.85 -1.05
C LYS A 35 13.50 -12.42 -2.51
N PRO A 36 13.96 -13.27 -3.45
CA PRO A 36 14.14 -12.87 -4.85
C PRO A 36 12.87 -12.36 -5.54
N GLU A 37 11.68 -12.78 -5.09
CA GLU A 37 10.39 -12.34 -5.60
C GLU A 37 10.06 -10.86 -5.34
N PHE A 38 10.74 -10.21 -4.38
CA PHE A 38 10.58 -8.79 -4.15
C PHE A 38 11.54 -7.98 -5.00
N LEU A 39 11.04 -6.99 -5.72
CA LEU A 39 11.90 -5.95 -6.29
C LEU A 39 12.58 -5.15 -5.17
N ALA A 40 13.76 -4.58 -5.43
CA ALA A 40 14.47 -3.77 -4.44
C ALA A 40 13.61 -2.62 -3.86
N ILE A 41 12.76 -2.02 -4.69
CA ILE A 41 11.81 -0.98 -4.26
C ILE A 41 10.71 -1.51 -3.31
N GLN A 42 10.27 -2.77 -3.46
CA GLN A 42 9.37 -3.40 -2.48
C GLN A 42 10.11 -3.70 -1.18
N MET A 43 11.35 -4.22 -1.28
CA MET A 43 12.22 -4.44 -0.11
C MET A 43 12.40 -3.15 0.69
N ARG A 44 12.58 -2.02 0.00
CA ARG A 44 12.68 -0.70 0.64
C ARG A 44 11.43 -0.33 1.43
N GLU A 45 10.23 -0.49 0.87
CA GLU A 45 8.97 -0.19 1.60
C GLU A 45 8.78 -1.08 2.82
N ILE A 46 9.18 -2.35 2.74
CA ILE A 46 9.15 -3.28 3.88
C ILE A 46 10.17 -2.84 4.93
N ARG A 47 11.41 -2.57 4.53
CA ARG A 47 12.50 -2.12 5.42
C ARG A 47 12.15 -0.82 6.13
N VAL A 48 11.57 0.16 5.43
CA VAL A 48 11.11 1.42 6.03
C VAL A 48 10.02 1.17 7.07
N GLY A 49 9.01 0.36 6.76
CA GLY A 49 7.98 0.06 7.76
C GLY A 49 8.49 -0.72 8.96
N MET A 50 9.49 -1.61 8.79
CA MET A 50 10.15 -2.27 9.91
C MET A 50 10.91 -1.29 10.80
N LEU A 51 11.62 -0.32 10.20
CA LEU A 51 12.30 0.76 10.92
C LEU A 51 11.32 1.64 11.72
N GLU A 52 10.13 1.86 11.17
CA GLU A 52 9.03 2.60 11.80
C GLU A 52 8.20 1.73 12.78
N HIS A 53 8.61 0.48 13.02
CA HIS A 53 7.93 -0.49 13.89
C HIS A 53 6.47 -0.79 13.48
N LEU A 54 6.17 -0.68 12.19
CA LEU A 54 4.85 -0.98 11.63
C LEU A 54 4.65 -2.49 11.43
N PRO A 55 3.40 -2.97 11.45
CA PRO A 55 3.09 -4.38 11.21
C PRO A 55 3.22 -4.75 9.71
N VAL A 56 4.45 -4.92 9.24
CA VAL A 56 4.76 -5.12 7.82
C VAL A 56 4.15 -6.39 7.20
N GLN A 57 3.78 -7.40 8.00
CA GLN A 57 3.13 -8.63 7.55
C GLN A 57 1.83 -8.40 6.75
N TRP A 58 1.20 -7.24 6.91
CA TRP A 58 0.00 -6.88 6.16
C TRP A 58 0.28 -6.63 4.67
N TYR A 59 1.45 -6.08 4.34
CA TYR A 59 1.79 -5.63 2.99
C TYR A 59 3.10 -6.18 2.43
N ALA A 60 3.94 -6.84 3.23
CA ALA A 60 5.17 -7.52 2.80
C ALA A 60 4.84 -8.80 2.01
N LYS A 61 4.18 -8.63 0.86
CA LYS A 61 3.70 -9.70 -0.01
C LYS A 61 3.97 -9.31 -1.47
N PRO A 62 4.57 -10.19 -2.29
CA PRO A 62 5.02 -9.85 -3.64
C PRO A 62 3.88 -9.47 -4.59
N GLU A 63 2.63 -9.81 -4.25
CA GLU A 63 1.43 -9.48 -5.01
C GLU A 63 1.09 -7.98 -4.98
N TYR A 64 1.62 -7.23 -4.00
CA TYR A 64 1.49 -5.79 -3.97
C TYR A 64 2.64 -5.14 -4.74
N ASP A 65 2.36 -4.23 -5.66
CA ASP A 65 3.39 -3.32 -6.16
C ASP A 65 3.84 -2.34 -5.05
N TRP A 66 4.98 -1.68 -5.28
CA TRP A 66 5.57 -0.78 -4.28
C TRP A 66 4.74 0.48 -4.01
N PHE A 67 3.91 0.94 -4.94
CA PHE A 67 2.99 2.04 -4.69
C PHE A 67 1.83 1.59 -3.79
N GLN A 68 1.29 0.38 -3.99
CA GLN A 68 0.30 -0.21 -3.09
C GLN A 68 0.89 -0.39 -1.68
N MET A 69 2.12 -0.91 -1.56
CA MET A 69 2.83 -1.01 -0.27
C MET A 69 2.98 0.35 0.40
N GLU A 70 3.35 1.40 -0.35
CA GLU A 70 3.47 2.76 0.17
C GLU A 70 2.14 3.28 0.73
N GLU A 71 1.01 3.07 0.03
CA GLU A 71 -0.31 3.49 0.52
C GLU A 71 -0.77 2.69 1.75
N ILE A 72 -0.43 1.41 1.86
CA ILE A 72 -0.72 0.61 3.06
C ILE A 72 0.15 1.09 4.23
N ARG A 73 1.45 1.30 4.00
CA ARG A 73 2.39 1.81 5.01
C ARG A 73 1.94 3.16 5.58
N LYS A 74 1.60 4.13 4.71
CA LYS A 74 1.05 5.43 5.12
C LYS A 74 -0.24 5.35 5.92
N GLY A 75 -1.07 4.33 5.66
CA GLY A 75 -2.27 4.09 6.47
C GLY A 75 -1.95 3.57 7.86
N LEU A 76 -1.00 2.64 7.95
CA LEU A 76 -0.50 2.12 9.22
C LEU A 76 0.18 3.22 10.07
N GLU A 77 0.99 4.08 9.45
CA GLU A 77 1.62 5.25 10.11
C GLU A 77 0.57 6.16 10.78
N GLN A 78 -0.61 6.28 10.18
CA GLN A 78 -1.70 7.12 10.65
C GLN A 78 -2.72 6.36 11.53
N GLY A 79 -2.49 5.08 11.81
CA GLY A 79 -3.39 4.25 12.61
C GLY A 79 -4.73 3.96 11.94
N LEU A 80 -4.81 4.01 10.61
CA LEU A 80 -6.03 3.75 9.85
C LEU A 80 -6.29 2.24 9.72
N ASP A 81 -7.57 1.87 9.56
CA ASP A 81 -7.95 0.50 9.24
C ASP A 81 -7.66 0.19 7.76
N ILE A 82 -6.48 -0.36 7.51
CA ILE A 82 -6.03 -0.75 6.18
C ILE A 82 -6.84 -1.89 5.56
N GLN A 83 -7.60 -2.68 6.34
CA GLN A 83 -8.39 -3.80 5.80
C GLN A 83 -9.48 -3.32 4.84
N ILE A 84 -9.85 -2.04 4.94
CA ILE A 84 -10.82 -1.38 4.07
C ILE A 84 -10.33 -1.30 2.62
N TYR A 85 -9.02 -1.17 2.38
CA TYR A 85 -8.47 -0.91 1.04
C TYR A 85 -7.25 -1.75 0.64
N ALA A 86 -6.60 -2.45 1.57
CA ALA A 86 -5.44 -3.29 1.30
C ALA A 86 -5.87 -4.60 0.60
N ASP A 87 -5.93 -4.55 -0.73
CA ASP A 87 -6.19 -5.69 -1.60
C ASP A 87 -5.32 -5.56 -2.87
N PRO A 88 -4.47 -6.54 -3.21
CA PRO A 88 -3.55 -6.44 -4.36
C PRO A 88 -4.29 -6.26 -5.69
N LYS A 89 -5.60 -6.56 -5.75
CA LYS A 89 -6.44 -6.34 -6.94
C LYS A 89 -6.91 -4.89 -7.11
N ILE A 90 -6.73 -4.04 -6.10
CA ILE A 90 -7.12 -2.62 -6.12
C ILE A 90 -5.90 -1.78 -6.52
N SER A 91 -6.03 -0.90 -7.50
CA SER A 91 -4.90 -0.06 -7.91
C SER A 91 -4.48 0.92 -6.81
N PHE A 92 -3.20 1.31 -6.78
CA PHE A 92 -2.68 2.23 -5.76
C PHE A 92 -3.41 3.59 -5.78
N GLU A 93 -3.91 4.06 -6.94
CA GLU A 93 -4.67 5.31 -7.02
C GLU A 93 -6.01 5.24 -6.29
N VAL A 94 -6.68 4.08 -6.35
CA VAL A 94 -7.90 3.80 -5.58
C VAL A 94 -7.57 3.69 -4.10
N MET A 95 -6.55 2.90 -3.74
CA MET A 95 -6.06 2.82 -2.34
C MET A 95 -5.76 4.19 -1.75
N ARG A 96 -5.10 5.06 -2.53
CA ARG A 96 -4.81 6.44 -2.13
C ARG A 96 -6.06 7.24 -1.81
N GLN A 97 -7.13 7.12 -2.61
CA GLN A 97 -8.36 7.84 -2.32
C GLN A 97 -9.08 7.26 -1.10
N MET A 98 -9.06 5.93 -0.93
CA MET A 98 -9.66 5.28 0.23
C MET A 98 -8.93 5.67 1.52
N ARG A 99 -7.59 5.60 1.54
CA ARG A 99 -6.75 6.09 2.64
C ARG A 99 -7.08 7.54 2.98
N LYS A 100 -7.05 8.45 1.99
CA LYS A 100 -7.40 9.86 2.21
C LYS A 100 -8.84 10.06 2.69
N GLY A 101 -9.76 9.20 2.26
CA GLY A 101 -11.12 9.17 2.78
C GLY A 101 -11.12 8.90 4.28
N LEU A 102 -10.42 7.85 4.73
CA LEU A 102 -10.30 7.51 6.14
C LEU A 102 -9.61 8.62 6.96
N GLU A 103 -8.58 9.28 6.41
CA GLU A 103 -7.96 10.48 7.02
C GLU A 103 -8.97 11.62 7.23
N ASP A 104 -9.88 11.78 6.27
CA ASP A 104 -10.98 12.74 6.31
C ASP A 104 -12.20 12.22 7.11
N SER A 105 -12.09 11.08 7.81
CA SER A 105 -13.19 10.41 8.53
C SER A 105 -14.37 9.98 7.64
N LEU A 106 -14.08 9.66 6.37
CA LEU A 106 -15.04 9.19 5.37
C LEU A 106 -14.76 7.73 5.00
N ASP A 107 -15.74 6.86 5.23
CA ASP A 107 -15.68 5.48 4.72
C ASP A 107 -16.11 5.43 3.24
N LEU A 108 -15.19 4.99 2.38
CA LEU A 108 -15.40 4.80 0.94
C LEU A 108 -15.41 3.33 0.53
N SER A 109 -15.50 2.39 1.47
CA SER A 109 -15.49 0.93 1.26
C SER A 109 -16.50 0.49 0.19
N GLN A 110 -17.70 1.06 0.20
CA GLN A 110 -18.78 0.76 -0.76
C GLN A 110 -18.49 1.25 -2.18
N CYS A 111 -17.54 2.16 -2.34
CA CYS A 111 -17.20 2.79 -3.62
C CYS A 111 -15.86 2.29 -4.18
N ARG A 112 -15.24 1.25 -3.60
CA ARG A 112 -13.91 0.74 -4.00
C ARG A 112 -13.78 0.34 -5.48
N ASN A 113 -14.91 0.07 -6.16
CA ASN A 113 -14.93 -0.31 -7.57
C ASN A 113 -15.00 0.90 -8.52
N LEU A 114 -15.14 2.12 -7.99
CA LEU A 114 -15.17 3.33 -8.80
C LEU A 114 -13.76 3.74 -9.24
N PRO A 115 -13.62 4.37 -10.42
CA PRO A 115 -12.35 4.95 -10.85
C PRO A 115 -11.80 5.95 -9.81
N ALA A 116 -10.49 5.95 -9.59
CA ALA A 116 -9.84 6.83 -8.61
C ALA A 116 -10.18 8.33 -8.80
N GLY A 117 -10.39 8.77 -10.05
CA GLY A 117 -10.85 10.12 -10.34
C GLY A 117 -12.22 10.44 -9.75
N ILE A 118 -13.18 9.51 -9.84
CA ILE A 118 -14.53 9.68 -9.27
C ILE A 118 -14.44 9.66 -7.74
N LEU A 119 -13.68 8.73 -7.16
CA LEU A 119 -13.45 8.68 -5.72
C LEU A 119 -12.84 9.97 -5.18
N ARG A 120 -11.93 10.59 -5.93
CA ARG A 120 -11.33 11.87 -5.56
C ARG A 120 -12.36 12.98 -5.47
N GLU A 121 -13.25 13.09 -6.46
CA GLU A 121 -14.30 14.11 -6.46
C GLU A 121 -15.36 13.84 -5.38
N LEU A 122 -15.78 12.57 -5.22
CA LEU A 122 -16.70 12.14 -4.16
C LEU A 122 -16.16 12.51 -2.77
N ARG A 123 -14.89 12.17 -2.49
CA ARG A 123 -14.22 12.48 -1.22
C ARG A 123 -14.19 13.98 -0.95
N LYS A 124 -13.79 14.79 -1.95
CA LYS A 124 -13.72 16.25 -1.80
C LYS A 124 -15.08 16.84 -1.48
N ALA A 125 -16.12 16.45 -2.22
CA ALA A 125 -17.46 16.98 -1.99
C ALA A 125 -18.02 16.60 -0.61
N ARG A 126 -17.86 15.33 -0.19
CA ARG A 126 -18.28 14.88 1.15
C ARG A 126 -17.52 15.59 2.27
N LYS A 127 -16.21 15.82 2.09
CA LYS A 127 -15.37 16.58 3.03
C LYS A 127 -15.86 18.02 3.20
N ASP A 128 -16.31 18.65 2.11
CA ASP A 128 -16.81 20.02 2.11
C ASP A 128 -18.30 20.10 2.50
N HIS A 129 -18.91 19.00 2.95
CA HIS A 129 -20.35 18.87 3.25
C HIS A 129 -21.27 19.25 2.07
N ILE A 130 -20.77 19.09 0.84
CA ILE A 130 -21.52 19.31 -0.39
C ILE A 130 -22.14 17.96 -0.80
N ASP A 131 -23.47 17.87 -0.76
CA ASP A 131 -24.19 16.69 -1.25
C ASP A 131 -24.14 16.64 -2.79
N ILE A 132 -23.37 15.70 -3.33
CA ILE A 132 -23.33 15.38 -4.75
C ILE A 132 -23.71 13.92 -5.03
N ASP A 133 -24.21 13.18 -4.03
CA ASP A 133 -24.48 11.74 -4.16
C ASP A 133 -25.48 11.49 -5.30
N GLY A 134 -26.45 12.40 -5.50
CA GLY A 134 -27.40 12.35 -6.62
C GLY A 134 -26.78 12.48 -8.02
N TYR A 135 -25.70 13.24 -8.18
CA TYR A 135 -25.06 13.45 -9.49
C TYR A 135 -24.10 12.31 -9.87
N ILE A 136 -23.49 11.66 -8.89
CA ILE A 136 -22.56 10.55 -9.13
C ILE A 136 -23.33 9.28 -9.48
N LEU A 137 -24.42 8.97 -8.77
CA LEU A 137 -25.25 7.78 -9.03
C LEU A 137 -25.89 7.80 -10.44
N ILE A 138 -26.36 8.97 -10.91
CA ILE A 138 -26.95 9.10 -12.24
C ILE A 138 -25.90 8.85 -13.34
N ARG A 139 -24.66 9.27 -13.13
CA ARG A 139 -23.58 9.10 -14.13
C ARG A 139 -23.14 7.65 -14.28
N ASP A 140 -23.13 6.88 -13.20
CA ASP A 140 -22.82 5.44 -13.25
C ASP A 140 -23.97 4.65 -13.88
N MET A 141 -25.23 4.97 -13.57
CA MET A 141 -26.40 4.34 -14.22
C MET A 141 -26.42 4.56 -15.75
N MET A 142 -26.02 5.74 -16.22
CA MET A 142 -25.99 6.05 -17.66
C MET A 142 -24.81 5.43 -18.43
N ARG A 143 -23.78 4.89 -17.75
CA ARG A 143 -22.65 4.19 -18.38
C ARG A 143 -22.83 2.67 -18.47
N SER A 144 -23.83 2.14 -17.76
CA SER A 144 -24.20 0.71 -17.77
C SER A 144 -25.39 0.40 -18.69
N SER A 145 -25.79 1.35 -19.54
CA SER A 145 -26.89 1.24 -20.52
C SER A 145 -26.37 1.09 -21.94
#